data_AF-W4GGM8-F1
#
_entry.id   AF-W4GGM8-F1
#
_cell.length_a   1.000
_cell.length_b   1.000
_cell.length_c   1.000
_cell.angle_alpha   90.00
_cell.angle_beta   90.00
_cell.angle_gamma   90.00
#
_symmetry.space_group_name_H-M   'P 1'
#
loop_
_entity.id
_entity.type
_entity.pdbx_description
1 polymer ?
#
loop_
_entity_poly.entity_id
_entity_poly.type
_entity_poly.pdbx_seq_one_letter_code
_entity_poly.pdbx_strand_id
1 'polypeptide(L)'
;MAFQDAWVVDKTMFDYVSQGGGCACCGITNAMMNWDKFQQCSDWDTDDEHRELFSPWPTFIHEDVQTQRCIIRASMKQQLSSYASFRATHGDSFKSWLAALPLSAKQRAFQVPESEVLHYVAAHDCNVHGPYGIVLNAVTDQIKQFHATNYLDGRHPAEIYLEKHLHYEKGAFTVSSTFMASAEPFLSCLSYLGGPRLFPTPPNPPDEEDGGNTTTPSTLEPPVKGSTSTVDHVVQSFRSDRRLLRLVIVRSFADILRRKYLRDVVHNLDENQHQASLDNTNDDDAADNNNLDGC
;
A
#
# COMPACT_ATOMS: atom_id res chain seq x y z
N MET A 1 -25.15 10.19 4.89
CA MET A 1 -24.45 8.97 5.32
C MET A 1 -23.91 8.16 4.13
N ALA A 2 -23.53 8.80 3.01
CA ALA A 2 -22.89 8.07 1.92
C ALA A 2 -21.43 7.79 2.30
N PHE A 3 -20.93 6.59 1.99
CA PHE A 3 -19.52 6.19 2.17
C PHE A 3 -18.99 6.17 3.61
N GLN A 4 -19.87 6.20 4.63
CA GLN A 4 -19.49 5.93 6.03
C GLN A 4 -19.40 4.42 6.33
N ASP A 5 -18.91 4.03 7.50
CA ASP A 5 -18.78 2.62 7.92
C ASP A 5 -20.13 1.88 7.85
N ALA A 6 -21.21 2.52 8.28
CA ALA A 6 -22.57 1.98 8.14
C ALA A 6 -22.96 1.70 6.69
N TRP A 7 -22.53 2.56 5.76
CA TRP A 7 -22.78 2.34 4.34
C TRP A 7 -22.02 1.11 3.83
N VAL A 8 -20.80 0.82 4.30
CA VAL A 8 -20.06 -0.39 3.93
C VAL A 8 -20.79 -1.64 4.40
N VAL A 9 -21.33 -1.62 5.63
CA VAL A 9 -22.14 -2.71 6.18
C VAL A 9 -23.33 -3.01 5.28
N ASP A 10 -24.12 -1.98 4.96
CA ASP A 10 -25.32 -2.09 4.14
C ASP A 10 -24.99 -2.52 2.70
N LYS A 11 -23.97 -1.90 2.11
CA LYS A 11 -23.50 -2.20 0.76
C LYS A 11 -23.02 -3.65 0.63
N THR A 12 -22.26 -4.13 1.61
CA THR A 12 -21.76 -5.51 1.64
C THR A 12 -22.90 -6.50 1.68
N MET A 13 -23.90 -6.28 2.53
CA MET A 13 -25.08 -7.15 2.60
C MET A 13 -25.90 -7.10 1.32
N PHE A 14 -26.14 -5.91 0.78
CA PHE A 14 -26.89 -5.73 -0.46
C PHE A 14 -26.22 -6.46 -1.62
N ASP A 15 -24.91 -6.27 -1.83
CA ASP A 15 -24.17 -6.90 -2.92
C ASP A 15 -24.05 -8.40 -2.73
N TYR A 16 -23.84 -8.87 -1.49
CA TYR A 16 -23.78 -10.31 -1.20
C TYR A 16 -25.09 -11.01 -1.57
N VAL A 17 -26.23 -10.44 -1.17
CA VAL A 17 -27.56 -10.97 -1.52
C VAL A 17 -27.82 -10.85 -3.03
N SER A 18 -27.48 -9.71 -3.64
CA SER A 18 -27.71 -9.44 -5.06
C SER A 18 -26.87 -10.34 -5.98
N GLN A 19 -25.67 -10.73 -5.55
CA GLN A 19 -24.82 -11.70 -6.24
C GLN A 19 -25.28 -13.15 -6.03
N GLY A 20 -26.44 -13.37 -5.41
CA GLY A 20 -27.06 -14.68 -5.23
C GLY A 20 -26.62 -15.42 -3.97
N GLY A 21 -26.04 -14.73 -2.98
CA GLY A 21 -25.81 -15.27 -1.64
C GLY A 21 -25.14 -16.64 -1.63
N GLY A 22 -23.99 -16.76 -2.28
CA GLY A 22 -23.22 -18.00 -2.37
C GLY A 22 -23.86 -19.08 -3.26
N CYS A 23 -23.29 -19.30 -4.45
CA CYS A 23 -23.63 -20.53 -5.18
C CYS A 23 -23.08 -21.74 -4.42
N ALA A 24 -23.96 -22.67 -4.05
CA ALA A 24 -23.59 -24.02 -3.60
C ALA A 24 -22.74 -24.80 -4.63
N CYS A 25 -22.64 -24.31 -5.87
CA CYS A 25 -21.86 -24.88 -6.97
C CYS A 25 -20.38 -24.45 -7.01
N CYS A 26 -19.99 -23.35 -6.34
CA CYS A 26 -18.63 -22.79 -6.43
C CYS A 26 -17.76 -23.08 -5.21
N GLY A 27 -18.23 -23.92 -4.27
CA GLY A 27 -17.42 -24.35 -3.14
C GLY A 27 -16.99 -23.20 -2.21
N ILE A 28 -17.96 -22.46 -1.65
CA ILE A 28 -17.70 -21.75 -0.39
C ILE A 28 -17.52 -22.82 0.68
N THR A 29 -16.34 -23.45 0.71
CA THR A 29 -15.86 -24.09 1.91
C THR A 29 -15.73 -22.96 2.92
N ASN A 30 -16.57 -22.98 3.96
CA ASN A 30 -16.41 -22.13 5.14
C ASN A 30 -14.93 -22.17 5.52
N ALA A 31 -14.19 -21.11 5.21
CA ALA A 31 -12.81 -21.00 5.61
C ALA A 31 -12.88 -20.73 7.12
N MET A 32 -12.76 -21.78 7.93
CA MET A 32 -12.59 -21.61 9.37
C MET A 32 -11.44 -20.65 9.61
N MET A 33 -11.64 -19.74 10.56
CA MET A 33 -10.65 -18.75 10.94
C MET A 33 -9.29 -19.40 11.19
N ASN A 34 -8.32 -19.06 10.35
CA ASN A 34 -6.96 -19.57 10.48
C ASN A 34 -6.26 -18.82 11.61
N TRP A 35 -6.47 -19.27 12.84
CA TRP A 35 -5.93 -18.66 14.05
C TRP A 35 -4.40 -18.57 14.05
N ASP A 36 -3.70 -19.52 13.42
CA ASP A 36 -2.24 -19.50 13.31
C ASP A 36 -1.74 -18.37 12.42
N LYS A 37 -2.43 -18.09 11.30
CA LYS A 37 -2.15 -16.90 10.46
C LYS A 37 -2.65 -15.61 11.10
N PHE A 38 -3.75 -15.68 11.86
CA PHE A 38 -4.29 -14.55 12.60
C PHE A 38 -3.26 -14.02 13.61
N GLN A 39 -2.59 -14.91 14.35
CA GLN A 39 -1.51 -14.53 15.28
C GLN A 39 -0.29 -13.88 14.61
N GLN A 40 -0.10 -14.09 13.31
CA GLN A 40 0.97 -13.44 12.53
C GLN A 40 0.60 -12.02 12.08
N CYS A 41 -0.66 -11.61 12.27
CA CYS A 41 -1.17 -10.28 11.96
C CYS A 41 -0.96 -9.33 13.16
N SER A 42 0.30 -8.95 13.40
CA SER A 42 0.79 -8.06 14.46
C SER A 42 0.19 -6.64 14.54
N ASP A 43 -0.80 -6.31 13.70
CA ASP A 43 -1.21 -4.93 13.40
C ASP A 43 -2.63 -4.63 13.88
N TRP A 44 -3.31 -5.65 14.42
CA TRP A 44 -4.68 -5.56 14.89
C TRP A 44 -4.88 -4.44 15.91
N ASP A 45 -4.04 -4.40 16.94
CA ASP A 45 -4.12 -3.43 18.04
C ASP A 45 -4.08 -1.96 17.55
N THR A 46 -3.51 -1.70 16.37
CA THR A 46 -3.37 -0.33 15.81
C THR A 46 -4.54 0.16 14.98
N ASP A 47 -5.50 -0.73 14.69
CA ASP A 47 -6.55 -0.54 13.69
C ASP A 47 -7.97 -0.46 14.29
N ASP A 48 -8.13 0.01 15.55
CA ASP A 48 -9.46 0.03 16.21
C ASP A 48 -10.01 -1.39 16.45
N GLU A 49 -9.14 -2.27 16.97
CA GLU A 49 -9.38 -3.70 17.18
C GLU A 49 -10.77 -4.04 17.74
N HIS A 50 -11.17 -3.36 18.82
CA HIS A 50 -12.46 -3.61 19.46
C HIS A 50 -13.66 -3.39 18.53
N ARG A 51 -13.61 -2.37 17.66
CA ARG A 51 -14.70 -2.07 16.73
C ARG A 51 -14.67 -2.92 15.48
N GLU A 52 -13.54 -3.47 15.09
CA GLU A 52 -13.47 -4.31 13.91
C GLU A 52 -13.68 -5.82 14.21
N LEU A 53 -13.51 -6.23 15.48
CA LEU A 53 -13.97 -7.54 15.97
C LEU A 53 -15.48 -7.59 16.12
N PHE A 54 -16.14 -6.44 16.31
CA PHE A 54 -17.59 -6.36 16.20
C PHE A 54 -18.01 -6.65 14.75
N SER A 55 -18.98 -7.55 14.57
CA SER A 55 -19.57 -7.80 13.25
C SER A 55 -21.06 -7.51 13.22
N PRO A 56 -21.53 -6.73 12.23
CA PRO A 56 -22.94 -6.51 11.96
C PRO A 56 -23.51 -7.60 11.02
N TRP A 57 -22.68 -8.54 10.57
CA TRP A 57 -23.06 -9.58 9.62
C TRP A 57 -23.20 -10.96 10.26
N PRO A 58 -23.87 -11.91 9.60
CA PRO A 58 -23.86 -13.31 10.01
C PRO A 58 -22.44 -13.86 10.20
N THR A 59 -22.27 -14.78 11.15
CA THR A 59 -20.97 -15.33 11.57
C THR A 59 -20.09 -15.81 10.40
N PHE A 60 -20.67 -16.46 9.38
CA PHE A 60 -19.89 -16.95 8.24
C PHE A 60 -19.29 -15.83 7.38
N ILE A 61 -19.98 -14.68 7.23
CA ILE A 61 -19.43 -13.51 6.54
C ILE A 61 -18.29 -12.93 7.37
N HIS A 62 -18.50 -12.82 8.68
CA HIS A 62 -17.49 -12.31 9.58
C HIS A 62 -16.22 -13.17 9.55
N GLU A 63 -16.35 -14.48 9.69
CA GLU A 63 -15.22 -15.41 9.68
C GLU A 63 -14.47 -15.39 8.34
N ASP A 64 -15.19 -15.31 7.21
CA ASP A 64 -14.57 -15.17 5.90
C ASP A 64 -13.76 -13.88 5.77
N VAL A 65 -14.37 -12.74 6.15
CA VAL A 65 -13.73 -11.43 6.16
C VAL A 65 -12.46 -11.45 7.00
N GLN A 66 -12.53 -11.97 8.24
CA GLN A 66 -11.38 -12.02 9.12
C GLN A 66 -10.28 -12.94 8.60
N THR A 67 -10.66 -14.09 8.05
CA THR A 67 -9.71 -15.08 7.52
C THR A 67 -8.94 -14.53 6.32
N GLN A 68 -9.65 -13.99 5.32
CA GLN A 68 -9.02 -13.47 4.11
C GLN A 68 -8.20 -12.22 4.39
N ARG A 69 -8.67 -11.35 5.30
CA ARG A 69 -7.92 -10.21 5.82
C ARG A 69 -6.56 -10.68 6.34
N CYS A 70 -6.52 -11.70 7.21
CA CYS A 70 -5.25 -12.23 7.71
C CYS A 70 -4.35 -12.83 6.62
N ILE A 71 -4.93 -13.56 5.66
CA ILE A 71 -4.17 -14.15 4.54
C ILE A 71 -3.50 -13.07 3.69
N ILE A 72 -4.24 -12.02 3.31
CA ILE A 72 -3.70 -10.92 2.50
C ILE A 72 -2.54 -10.25 3.23
N ARG A 73 -2.75 -9.98 4.51
CA ARG A 73 -1.75 -9.34 5.36
C ARG A 73 -0.48 -10.17 5.47
N ALA A 74 -0.61 -11.47 5.73
CA ALA A 74 0.52 -12.38 5.81
C ALA A 74 1.27 -12.50 4.48
N SER A 75 0.56 -12.60 3.35
CA SER A 75 1.20 -12.69 2.02
C SER A 75 1.99 -11.43 1.69
N MET A 76 1.38 -10.26 1.93
CA MET A 76 2.02 -8.98 1.67
C MET A 76 3.29 -8.74 2.50
N LYS A 77 3.44 -9.39 3.66
CA LYS A 77 4.67 -9.31 4.47
C LYS A 77 5.90 -9.94 3.80
N GLN A 78 5.73 -10.89 2.87
CA GLN A 78 6.88 -11.57 2.27
C GLN A 78 7.70 -10.69 1.31
N GLN A 79 7.10 -9.61 0.80
CA GLN A 79 7.73 -8.74 -0.20
C GLN A 79 8.39 -7.48 0.38
N LEU A 80 8.29 -7.31 1.70
CA LEU A 80 8.77 -6.16 2.45
C LEU A 80 10.27 -5.91 2.27
N SER A 81 11.07 -6.97 2.26
CA SER A 81 12.53 -6.89 2.12
C SER A 81 12.95 -6.25 0.81
N SER A 82 12.21 -6.48 -0.27
CA SER A 82 12.55 -5.96 -1.60
C SER A 82 12.48 -4.42 -1.66
N TYR A 83 11.50 -3.81 -0.99
CA TYR A 83 11.35 -2.35 -0.94
C TYR A 83 12.42 -1.71 -0.05
N ALA A 84 12.72 -2.35 1.08
CA ALA A 84 13.78 -1.90 1.99
C ALA A 84 15.15 -1.94 1.29
N SER A 85 15.49 -3.04 0.62
CA SER A 85 16.72 -3.17 -0.16
C SER A 85 16.79 -2.13 -1.27
N PHE A 86 15.70 -1.93 -2.03
CA PHE A 86 15.67 -0.91 -3.06
C PHE A 86 15.98 0.49 -2.52
N ARG A 87 15.34 0.89 -1.41
CA ARG A 87 15.57 2.19 -0.79
C ARG A 87 17.01 2.33 -0.29
N ALA A 88 17.55 1.29 0.35
CA ALA A 88 18.92 1.30 0.87
C ALA A 88 19.96 1.43 -0.25
N THR A 89 19.75 0.74 -1.38
CA THR A 89 20.71 0.72 -2.49
C THR A 89 20.56 1.91 -3.44
N HIS A 90 19.32 2.32 -3.73
CA HIS A 90 19.03 3.28 -4.81
C HIS A 90 18.39 4.58 -4.32
N GLY A 91 18.15 4.75 -3.01
CA GLY A 91 17.35 5.85 -2.47
C GLY A 91 17.80 7.24 -2.96
N ASP A 92 19.10 7.53 -2.89
CA ASP A 92 19.61 8.86 -3.27
C ASP A 92 19.63 9.09 -4.78
N SER A 93 20.07 8.10 -5.58
CA SER A 93 20.04 8.21 -7.04
C SER A 93 18.60 8.22 -7.58
N PHE A 94 17.66 7.54 -6.90
CA PHE A 94 16.24 7.62 -7.20
C PHE A 94 15.68 9.02 -6.96
N LYS A 95 16.09 9.73 -5.90
CA LYS A 95 15.68 11.13 -5.67
C LYS A 95 16.07 12.01 -6.85
N SER A 96 17.32 11.92 -7.29
CA SER A 96 17.83 12.69 -8.43
C SER A 96 17.10 12.33 -9.73
N TRP A 97 16.90 11.04 -9.99
CA TRP A 97 16.18 10.57 -11.16
C TRP A 97 14.72 11.06 -11.17
N LEU A 98 13.99 10.90 -10.05
CA LEU A 98 12.60 11.34 -9.97
C LEU A 98 12.53 12.86 -10.14
N ALA A 99 13.44 13.63 -9.54
CA ALA A 99 13.48 15.07 -9.70
C ALA A 99 13.64 15.50 -11.17
N ALA A 100 14.47 14.79 -11.94
CA ALA A 100 14.74 15.06 -13.35
C ALA A 100 13.59 14.68 -14.31
N LEU A 101 12.65 13.82 -13.88
CA LEU A 101 11.52 13.43 -14.74
C LEU A 101 10.58 14.62 -15.02
N PRO A 102 10.08 14.76 -16.26
CA PRO A 102 9.05 15.75 -16.56
C PRO A 102 7.76 15.40 -15.81
N LEU A 103 6.95 16.42 -15.50
CA LEU A 103 5.71 16.26 -14.72
C LEU A 103 4.76 15.23 -15.35
N SER A 104 4.64 15.18 -16.68
CA SER A 104 3.82 14.20 -17.38
C SER A 104 4.30 12.76 -17.21
N ALA A 105 5.61 12.54 -17.06
CA ALA A 105 6.16 11.23 -16.74
C ALA A 105 5.88 10.84 -15.29
N LYS A 106 6.00 11.79 -14.35
CA LYS A 106 5.63 11.58 -12.94
C LYS A 106 4.17 11.21 -12.79
N GLN A 107 3.28 11.97 -13.43
CA GLN A 107 1.83 11.72 -13.42
C GLN A 107 1.48 10.32 -13.91
N ARG A 108 2.09 9.85 -15.01
CA ARG A 108 1.89 8.48 -15.50
C ARG A 108 2.43 7.41 -14.55
N ALA A 109 3.53 7.69 -13.86
CA ALA A 109 4.14 6.74 -12.93
C ALA A 109 3.36 6.64 -11.60
N PHE A 110 2.67 7.70 -11.21
CA PHE A 110 1.76 7.76 -10.05
C PHE A 110 0.30 7.58 -10.46
N GLN A 111 0.01 6.67 -11.38
CA GLN A 111 -1.36 6.30 -11.75
C GLN A 111 -1.58 4.80 -11.61
N VAL A 112 -2.62 4.44 -10.87
CA VAL A 112 -3.07 3.05 -10.69
C VAL A 112 -4.54 2.99 -11.09
N PRO A 113 -4.88 2.35 -12.22
CA PRO A 113 -6.28 2.12 -12.58
C PRO A 113 -7.02 1.40 -11.47
N GLU A 114 -8.30 1.71 -11.27
CA GLU A 114 -9.11 1.05 -10.23
C GLU A 114 -9.08 -0.47 -10.32
N SER A 115 -9.17 -1.00 -11.55
CA SER A 115 -9.14 -2.44 -11.83
C SER A 115 -7.86 -3.11 -11.32
N GLU A 116 -6.76 -2.36 -11.25
CA GLU A 116 -5.47 -2.87 -10.79
C GLU A 116 -5.39 -3.01 -9.27
N VAL A 117 -6.24 -2.32 -8.50
CA VAL A 117 -6.15 -2.35 -7.03
C VAL A 117 -6.44 -3.74 -6.48
N LEU A 118 -7.58 -4.33 -6.82
CA LEU A 118 -7.90 -5.70 -6.38
C LEU A 118 -7.13 -6.76 -7.19
N HIS A 119 -6.77 -6.46 -8.44
CA HIS A 119 -5.90 -7.34 -9.21
C HIS A 119 -4.50 -7.46 -8.57
N TYR A 120 -3.97 -6.38 -8.02
CA TYR A 120 -2.72 -6.39 -7.27
C TYR A 120 -2.82 -7.37 -6.11
N VAL A 121 -3.90 -7.31 -5.32
CA VAL A 121 -4.10 -8.25 -4.22
C VAL A 121 -4.15 -9.69 -4.72
N ALA A 122 -4.92 -9.95 -5.79
CA ALA A 122 -5.03 -11.28 -6.41
C ALA A 122 -3.70 -11.83 -6.92
N ALA A 123 -2.86 -10.99 -7.53
CA ALA A 123 -1.55 -11.36 -8.06
C ALA A 123 -0.53 -11.76 -6.99
N HIS A 124 -0.84 -11.52 -5.71
CA HIS A 124 0.02 -11.81 -4.57
C HIS A 124 -0.42 -13.07 -3.83
N ASP A 125 -0.90 -14.08 -4.58
CA ASP A 125 -1.43 -15.35 -4.07
C ASP A 125 -2.56 -15.18 -3.03
N CYS A 126 -3.21 -14.03 -3.04
CA CYS A 126 -4.36 -13.77 -2.19
C CYS A 126 -5.60 -13.93 -3.04
N ASN A 127 -6.15 -15.13 -3.06
CA ASN A 127 -7.38 -15.36 -3.81
C ASN A 127 -8.56 -14.71 -3.09
N VAL A 128 -8.79 -13.42 -3.33
CA VAL A 128 -9.86 -12.65 -2.69
C VAL A 128 -11.17 -12.93 -3.38
N HIS A 129 -12.05 -13.66 -2.70
CA HIS A 129 -13.35 -14.03 -3.21
C HIS A 129 -14.43 -13.85 -2.14
N GLY A 130 -15.69 -13.97 -2.53
CA GLY A 130 -16.79 -13.99 -1.56
C GLY A 130 -16.95 -12.66 -0.80
N PRO A 131 -17.46 -12.72 0.44
CA PRO A 131 -17.79 -11.54 1.23
C PRO A 131 -16.66 -10.52 1.35
N TYR A 132 -15.41 -10.94 1.57
CA TYR A 132 -14.32 -9.98 1.72
C TYR A 132 -14.00 -9.20 0.45
N GLY A 133 -14.14 -9.81 -0.72
CA GLY A 133 -14.01 -9.09 -2.00
C GLY A 133 -15.05 -7.97 -2.14
N ILE A 134 -16.26 -8.18 -1.63
CA ILE A 134 -17.32 -7.17 -1.61
C ILE A 134 -16.94 -6.04 -0.64
N VAL A 135 -16.45 -6.37 0.55
CA VAL A 135 -15.95 -5.38 1.52
C VAL A 135 -14.86 -4.53 0.90
N LEU A 136 -13.85 -5.14 0.27
CA LEU A 136 -12.76 -4.40 -0.35
C LEU A 136 -13.23 -3.50 -1.50
N ASN A 137 -14.24 -3.91 -2.27
CA ASN A 137 -14.86 -3.03 -3.28
C ASN A 137 -15.56 -1.81 -2.63
N ALA A 138 -16.38 -2.04 -1.60
CA ALA A 138 -17.04 -0.96 -0.87
C ALA A 138 -16.03 -0.01 -0.20
N VAL A 139 -14.97 -0.54 0.40
CA VAL A 139 -13.88 0.22 1.00
C VAL A 139 -13.10 0.99 -0.07
N THR A 140 -12.90 0.41 -1.27
CA THR A 140 -12.32 1.14 -2.42
C THR A 140 -13.17 2.36 -2.77
N ASP A 141 -14.51 2.21 -2.80
CA ASP A 141 -15.42 3.34 -3.00
C ASP A 141 -15.33 4.38 -1.88
N GLN A 142 -15.15 3.97 -0.61
CA GLN A 142 -14.87 4.92 0.47
C GLN A 142 -13.60 5.73 0.17
N ILE A 143 -12.50 5.08 -0.22
CA ILE A 143 -11.21 5.73 -0.50
C ILE A 143 -11.34 6.76 -1.62
N LYS A 144 -12.11 6.46 -2.68
CA LYS A 144 -12.41 7.43 -3.76
C LYS A 144 -13.03 8.72 -3.22
N GLN A 145 -13.75 8.62 -2.11
CA GLN A 145 -14.55 9.69 -1.50
C GLN A 145 -13.97 10.23 -0.19
N PHE A 146 -12.70 9.97 0.14
CA PHE A 146 -12.08 10.43 1.39
C PHE A 146 -12.21 11.94 1.63
N HIS A 147 -12.08 12.72 0.57
CA HIS A 147 -12.27 14.17 0.62
C HIS A 147 -13.69 14.58 1.06
N ALA A 148 -14.69 13.72 0.84
CA ALA A 148 -16.09 13.95 1.22
C ALA A 148 -16.44 13.36 2.59
N THR A 149 -15.78 12.28 3.02
CA THR A 149 -16.06 11.60 4.29
C THR A 149 -15.29 12.18 5.48
N ASN A 150 -14.19 12.90 5.25
CA ASN A 150 -13.26 13.38 6.29
C ASN A 150 -12.70 12.27 7.19
N TYR A 151 -12.58 11.03 6.67
CA TYR A 151 -11.90 9.97 7.42
C TYR A 151 -10.45 10.37 7.70
N LEU A 152 -10.03 10.16 8.94
CA LEU A 152 -8.64 10.29 9.39
C LEU A 152 -8.18 8.94 9.91
N ASP A 153 -7.61 8.15 9.02
CA ASP A 153 -7.18 6.80 9.34
C ASP A 153 -5.67 6.69 9.50
N GLY A 154 -4.92 7.59 8.85
CA GLY A 154 -3.47 7.60 8.92
C GLY A 154 -2.96 7.71 10.36
N ARG A 155 -2.05 6.81 10.75
CA ARG A 155 -1.47 6.78 12.11
C ARG A 155 -0.05 7.30 12.15
N HIS A 156 0.58 7.47 10.99
CA HIS A 156 1.95 7.94 10.85
C HIS A 156 2.01 9.14 9.90
N PRO A 157 2.90 10.14 10.12
CA PRO A 157 3.00 11.33 9.28
C PRO A 157 3.06 11.06 7.77
N ALA A 158 3.84 10.05 7.34
CA ALA A 158 3.90 9.65 5.93
C ALA A 158 2.56 9.14 5.37
N GLU A 159 1.82 8.36 6.17
CA GLU A 159 0.51 7.82 5.80
C GLU A 159 -0.54 8.94 5.74
N ILE A 160 -0.54 9.84 6.73
CA ILE A 160 -1.41 11.01 6.77
C ILE A 160 -1.12 11.93 5.57
N TYR A 161 0.16 12.12 5.24
CA TYR A 161 0.55 12.91 4.08
C TYR A 161 0.09 12.27 2.78
N LEU A 162 0.22 10.95 2.62
CA LEU A 162 -0.35 10.23 1.48
C LEU A 162 -1.87 10.40 1.41
N GLU A 163 -2.57 10.17 2.52
CA GLU A 163 -4.04 10.27 2.61
C GLU A 163 -4.55 11.61 2.10
N LYS A 164 -3.90 12.70 2.51
CA LYS A 164 -4.25 14.07 2.10
C LYS A 164 -4.05 14.32 0.60
N HIS A 165 -3.11 13.63 -0.03
CA HIS A 165 -2.73 13.87 -1.42
C HIS A 165 -3.20 12.77 -2.37
N LEU A 166 -3.79 11.70 -1.86
CA LEU A 166 -4.36 10.63 -2.65
C LEU A 166 -5.71 11.10 -3.22
N HIS A 167 -5.85 10.97 -4.52
CA HIS A 167 -7.04 11.37 -5.26
C HIS A 167 -7.48 10.25 -6.18
N TYR A 168 -8.76 10.26 -6.54
CA TYR A 168 -9.31 9.39 -7.55
C TYR A 168 -9.90 10.24 -8.68
N GLU A 169 -9.33 10.11 -9.87
CA GLU A 169 -9.71 10.90 -11.03
C GLU A 169 -9.63 10.03 -12.29
N LYS A 170 -10.61 10.15 -13.19
CA LYS A 170 -10.62 9.50 -14.51
C LYS A 170 -10.39 7.98 -14.46
N GLY A 171 -10.94 7.29 -13.45
CA GLY A 171 -10.84 5.83 -13.33
C GLY A 171 -9.56 5.32 -12.67
N ALA A 172 -8.72 6.20 -12.12
CA ALA A 172 -7.45 5.83 -11.51
C ALA A 172 -7.21 6.56 -10.19
N PHE A 173 -6.50 5.88 -9.28
CA PHE A 173 -5.86 6.49 -8.13
C PHE A 173 -4.59 7.20 -8.57
N THR A 174 -4.41 8.43 -8.08
CA THR A 174 -3.26 9.29 -8.34
C THR A 174 -2.91 10.09 -7.09
N VAL A 175 -1.77 10.75 -7.10
CA VAL A 175 -1.39 11.71 -6.04
C VAL A 175 -1.27 13.13 -6.60
N SER A 176 -1.32 14.13 -5.72
CA SER A 176 -1.19 15.54 -6.10
C SER A 176 0.19 15.87 -6.67
N SER A 177 0.29 16.97 -7.43
CA SER A 177 1.57 17.49 -7.92
C SER A 177 2.54 17.85 -6.78
N THR A 178 2.02 18.29 -5.63
CA THR A 178 2.82 18.57 -4.43
C THR A 178 3.48 17.30 -3.90
N PHE A 179 2.75 16.17 -3.87
CA PHE A 179 3.34 14.89 -3.46
C PHE A 179 4.42 14.43 -4.45
N MET A 180 4.18 14.60 -5.76
CA MET A 180 5.14 14.22 -6.82
C MET A 180 6.36 15.14 -6.94
N ALA A 181 6.34 16.31 -6.30
CA ALA A 181 7.40 17.31 -6.43
C ALA A 181 8.73 16.82 -5.84
N SER A 182 8.67 15.97 -4.82
CA SER A 182 9.83 15.38 -4.15
C SER A 182 9.66 13.87 -4.04
N ALA A 183 10.77 13.13 -4.06
CA ALA A 183 10.75 11.70 -3.77
C ALA A 183 10.55 11.41 -2.28
N GLU A 184 10.81 12.37 -1.38
CA GLU A 184 10.81 12.10 0.07
C GLU A 184 9.47 11.61 0.64
N PRO A 185 8.31 12.21 0.31
CA PRO A 185 7.03 11.68 0.78
C PRO A 185 6.81 10.22 0.36
N PHE A 186 7.16 9.88 -0.88
CA PHE A 186 7.05 8.54 -1.42
C PHE A 186 8.06 7.55 -0.78
N LEU A 187 9.33 7.94 -0.67
CA LEU A 187 10.37 7.14 0.00
C LEU A 187 10.07 6.95 1.49
N SER A 188 9.46 7.95 2.14
CA SER A 188 8.97 7.84 3.51
C SER A 188 7.92 6.74 3.58
N CYS A 189 6.93 6.73 2.67
CA CYS A 189 5.97 5.63 2.59
C CYS A 189 6.66 4.27 2.38
N LEU A 190 7.66 4.17 1.49
CA LEU A 190 8.42 2.92 1.26
C LEU A 190 9.08 2.35 2.53
N SER A 191 9.50 3.21 3.46
CA SER A 191 10.08 2.79 4.76
C SER A 191 9.13 1.88 5.55
N TYR A 192 7.82 2.12 5.39
CA TYR A 192 6.76 1.43 6.10
C TYR A 192 6.19 0.26 5.30
N LEU A 193 6.35 0.29 3.97
CA LEU A 193 6.13 -0.88 3.11
C LEU A 193 7.16 -2.01 3.34
N GLY A 194 8.03 -1.89 4.35
CA GLY A 194 9.09 -2.83 4.70
C GLY A 194 9.13 -3.27 6.18
N GLY A 195 8.24 -2.75 7.04
CA GLY A 195 8.28 -2.98 8.49
C GLY A 195 7.61 -4.29 8.93
N PRO A 196 7.83 -4.77 10.18
CA PRO A 196 7.17 -5.97 10.72
C PRO A 196 5.64 -5.85 10.76
N ARG A 197 5.14 -4.62 10.61
CA ARG A 197 3.75 -4.21 10.58
C ARG A 197 3.40 -3.62 9.22
N LEU A 198 2.22 -3.90 8.70
CA LEU A 198 1.69 -3.33 7.46
C LEU A 198 1.52 -1.81 7.56
N PHE A 199 1.24 -1.31 8.77
CA PHE A 199 1.41 0.08 9.10
C PHE A 199 2.02 0.29 10.49
N PRO A 200 2.91 1.28 10.64
CA PRO A 200 3.52 1.61 11.92
C PRO A 200 2.47 2.10 12.93
N THR A 201 2.75 1.86 14.22
CA THR A 201 2.10 2.55 15.33
C THR A 201 2.35 4.05 15.22
N PRO A 202 1.52 4.89 15.85
CA PRO A 202 1.88 6.28 16.10
C PRO A 202 3.29 6.34 16.71
N PRO A 203 4.14 7.29 16.32
CA PRO A 203 5.40 7.50 17.01
C PRO A 203 5.11 7.81 18.47
N ASN A 204 5.93 7.25 19.39
CA ASN A 204 5.83 7.60 20.80
C ASN A 204 5.94 9.13 20.94
N PRO A 205 5.13 9.77 21.80
CA PRO A 205 5.40 11.15 22.17
C PRO A 205 6.84 11.25 22.69
N PRO A 206 7.56 12.35 22.40
CA PRO A 206 8.91 12.53 22.92
C PRO A 206 8.87 12.34 24.44
N ASP A 207 9.77 11.50 24.96
CA ASP A 207 9.89 11.23 26.38
C ASP A 207 10.04 12.56 27.12
N GLU A 208 9.03 12.95 27.90
CA GLU A 208 9.21 13.98 28.91
C GLU A 208 10.23 13.43 29.92
N GLU A 209 11.30 14.18 30.15
CA GLU A 209 12.39 13.80 31.05
C GLU A 209 11.85 13.27 32.39
N ASP A 210 12.36 12.09 32.74
CA ASP A 210 12.45 11.45 34.06
C ASP A 210 11.65 12.08 35.21
N GLY A 211 10.53 11.43 35.54
CA GLY A 211 9.64 11.85 36.63
C GLY A 211 8.79 10.71 37.20
N GLY A 212 9.44 9.64 37.67
CA GLY A 212 8.99 8.79 38.79
C GLY A 212 7.54 8.27 38.85
N ASN A 213 7.41 6.97 38.58
CA ASN A 213 6.55 5.99 39.25
C ASN A 213 5.00 6.14 39.13
N THR A 214 4.34 5.18 38.44
CA THR A 214 3.34 4.23 39.00
C THR A 214 2.70 3.44 37.86
N THR A 215 2.54 2.13 38.07
CA THR A 215 1.83 1.15 37.27
C THR A 215 0.37 1.56 36.98
N THR A 216 -0.03 1.63 35.71
CA THR A 216 -1.42 1.42 35.25
C THR A 216 -1.44 1.02 33.77
N PRO A 217 -2.24 0.01 33.37
CA PRO A 217 -2.41 -0.35 31.96
C PRO A 217 -3.22 0.75 31.27
N SER A 218 -2.59 1.48 30.35
CA SER A 218 -3.22 2.62 29.69
C SER A 218 -4.32 2.13 28.75
N THR A 219 -5.52 2.23 29.29
CA THR A 219 -6.81 2.04 28.65
C THR A 219 -7.15 3.39 28.01
N LEU A 220 -7.59 3.37 26.74
CA LEU A 220 -8.16 4.48 25.98
C LEU A 220 -7.15 5.58 25.57
N GLU A 221 -6.63 5.45 24.34
CA GLU A 221 -6.21 6.62 23.58
C GLU A 221 -7.41 7.59 23.44
N PRO A 222 -7.24 8.90 23.71
CA PRO A 222 -8.31 9.86 23.51
C PRO A 222 -8.62 10.02 22.01
N PRO A 223 -9.90 10.26 21.64
CA PRO A 223 -10.29 10.38 20.26
C PRO A 223 -9.59 11.59 19.64
N VAL A 224 -8.87 11.35 18.54
CA VAL A 224 -8.37 12.40 17.65
C VAL A 224 -9.58 13.24 17.25
N LYS A 225 -9.59 14.51 17.67
CA LYS A 225 -10.64 15.49 17.36
C LYS A 225 -10.67 15.75 15.85
N GLY A 226 -11.43 14.92 15.14
CA GLY A 226 -11.73 15.06 13.72
C GLY A 226 -12.86 14.10 13.37
N SER A 227 -14.09 14.60 13.50
CA SER A 227 -15.34 13.97 13.05
C SER A 227 -15.60 12.52 13.47
N THR A 228 -15.84 12.28 14.75
CA THR A 228 -16.69 11.16 15.17
C THR A 228 -18.09 11.71 15.39
N SER A 229 -18.97 11.53 14.40
CA SER A 229 -20.39 11.65 14.68
C SER A 229 -20.73 10.58 15.73
N THR A 230 -21.56 10.89 16.72
CA THR A 230 -21.92 9.98 17.81
C THR A 230 -22.53 8.64 17.35
N VAL A 231 -22.86 8.53 16.06
CA VAL A 231 -23.39 7.33 15.38
C VAL A 231 -22.28 6.35 14.97
N ASP A 232 -21.05 6.82 14.73
CA ASP A 232 -19.95 5.98 14.23
C ASP A 232 -19.41 4.98 15.27
N HIS A 233 -19.65 5.21 16.56
CA HIS A 233 -19.18 4.32 17.63
C HIS A 233 -19.95 2.99 17.75
N VAL A 234 -21.07 2.81 17.04
CA VAL A 234 -21.95 1.64 17.16
C VAL A 234 -21.77 0.65 16.00
N VAL A 235 -20.99 1.01 14.98
CA VAL A 235 -20.83 0.24 13.74
C VAL A 235 -19.41 -0.29 13.60
N GLN A 236 -19.27 -1.46 12.96
CA GLN A 236 -17.97 -2.05 12.64
C GLN A 236 -17.07 -1.04 11.92
N SER A 237 -15.83 -0.92 12.38
CA SER A 237 -14.81 -0.11 11.71
C SER A 237 -14.26 -0.84 10.48
N PHE A 238 -13.95 -0.08 9.43
CA PHE A 238 -13.23 -0.54 8.23
C PHE A 238 -11.89 0.15 8.06
N ARG A 239 -11.36 0.76 9.13
CA ARG A 239 -10.09 1.48 9.10
C ARG A 239 -8.95 0.59 8.58
N SER A 240 -8.81 -0.62 9.09
CA SER A 240 -7.75 -1.54 8.67
C SER A 240 -7.83 -1.90 7.20
N ASP A 241 -9.03 -2.04 6.65
CA ASP A 241 -9.26 -2.34 5.24
C ASP A 241 -8.94 -1.12 4.37
N ARG A 242 -9.35 0.09 4.80
CA ARG A 242 -9.02 1.34 4.11
C ARG A 242 -7.52 1.63 4.10
N ARG A 243 -6.84 1.34 5.20
CA ARG A 243 -5.38 1.41 5.29
C ARG A 243 -4.75 0.37 4.35
N LEU A 244 -5.18 -0.89 4.41
CA LEU A 244 -4.69 -1.96 3.53
C LEU A 244 -4.76 -1.59 2.05
N LEU A 245 -5.89 -1.08 1.56
CA LEU A 245 -6.01 -0.71 0.15
C LEU A 245 -5.15 0.50 -0.24
N ARG A 246 -4.93 1.45 0.69
CA ARG A 246 -3.94 2.52 0.44
C ARG A 246 -2.53 1.96 0.38
N LEU A 247 -2.18 0.95 1.19
CA LEU A 247 -0.91 0.23 1.08
C LEU A 247 -0.73 -0.37 -0.31
N VAL A 248 -1.77 -1.06 -0.80
CA VAL A 248 -1.82 -1.67 -2.14
C VAL A 248 -1.54 -0.63 -3.22
N ILE A 249 -2.19 0.53 -3.13
CA ILE A 249 -1.99 1.64 -4.08
C ILE A 249 -0.52 2.13 -4.05
N VAL A 250 0.06 2.34 -2.86
CA VAL A 250 1.46 2.78 -2.75
C VAL A 250 2.43 1.73 -3.28
N ARG A 251 2.20 0.44 -3.00
CA ARG A 251 3.03 -0.64 -3.56
C ARG A 251 2.94 -0.70 -5.07
N SER A 252 1.75 -0.47 -5.63
CA SER A 252 1.56 -0.37 -7.08
C SER A 252 2.38 0.79 -7.66
N PHE A 253 2.36 1.97 -7.04
CA PHE A 253 3.26 3.08 -7.42
C PHE A 253 4.72 2.67 -7.33
N ALA A 254 5.11 1.97 -6.26
CA ALA A 254 6.48 1.52 -6.06
C ALA A 254 6.95 0.56 -7.14
N ASP A 255 6.13 -0.42 -7.51
CA ASP A 255 6.50 -1.41 -8.52
C ASP A 255 6.59 -0.76 -9.91
N ILE A 256 5.75 0.23 -10.21
CA ILE A 256 5.85 1.03 -11.45
C ILE A 256 7.14 1.86 -11.45
N LEU A 257 7.37 2.66 -10.39
CA LEU A 257 8.50 3.57 -10.29
C LEU A 257 9.84 2.84 -10.24
N ARG A 258 9.94 1.76 -9.46
CA ARG A 258 11.16 0.92 -9.37
C ARG A 258 11.51 0.33 -10.72
N ARG A 259 10.54 -0.30 -11.42
CA ARG A 259 10.78 -0.88 -12.75
C ARG A 259 11.22 0.18 -13.75
N LYS A 260 10.60 1.36 -13.71
CA LYS A 260 10.98 2.47 -14.59
C LYS A 260 12.40 2.99 -14.27
N TYR A 261 12.71 3.22 -13.00
CA TYR A 261 14.03 3.67 -12.57
C TYR A 261 15.13 2.67 -12.94
N LEU A 262 14.94 1.38 -12.65
CA LEU A 262 15.94 0.35 -12.95
C LEU A 262 16.20 0.23 -14.46
N ARG A 263 15.17 0.40 -15.28
CA ARG A 263 15.32 0.48 -16.74
C ARG A 263 16.10 1.72 -17.17
N ASP A 264 15.69 2.89 -16.68
CA ASP A 264 16.23 4.17 -17.13
C ASP A 264 17.68 4.39 -16.66
N VAL A 265 18.05 3.86 -15.49
CA VAL A 265 19.34 4.12 -14.84
C VAL A 265 20.24 2.90 -14.90
N VAL A 266 19.79 1.73 -14.42
CA VAL A 266 20.69 0.57 -14.27
C VAL A 266 20.98 -0.08 -15.62
N HIS A 267 19.95 -0.41 -16.39
CA HIS A 267 20.15 -1.06 -17.70
C HIS A 267 20.84 -0.15 -18.73
N ASN A 268 20.50 1.14 -18.76
CA ASN A 268 21.16 2.07 -19.68
C ASN A 268 22.62 2.36 -19.30
N LEU A 269 23.00 2.23 -18.03
CA LEU A 269 24.41 2.34 -17.62
C LEU A 269 25.23 1.15 -18.12
N ASP A 270 24.68 -0.06 -18.02
CA ASP A 270 25.36 -1.29 -18.48
C ASP A 270 25.54 -1.31 -20.01
N GLU A 271 24.54 -0.86 -20.76
CA GLU A 271 24.61 -0.74 -22.23
C GLU A 271 25.62 0.33 -22.66
N ASN A 272 25.65 1.49 -22.00
CA ASN A 272 26.63 2.53 -22.30
C ASN A 272 28.06 2.12 -21.94
N GLN A 273 28.25 1.33 -20.87
CA GLN A 273 29.56 0.77 -20.51
C GLN A 273 30.02 -0.31 -21.50
N HIS A 274 29.11 -1.19 -21.96
CA HIS A 274 29.42 -2.17 -23.01
C HIS A 274 29.78 -1.50 -24.34
N GLN A 275 29.05 -0.46 -24.74
CA GLN A 275 29.33 0.27 -25.97
C GLN A 275 30.68 1.00 -25.89
N ALA A 276 30.99 1.66 -24.78
CA ALA A 276 32.29 2.31 -24.58
C ALA A 276 33.47 1.31 -24.57
N SER A 277 33.24 0.08 -24.08
CA SER A 277 34.26 -0.98 -24.14
C SER A 277 34.50 -1.52 -25.55
N LEU A 278 33.46 -1.55 -26.40
CA LEU A 278 33.57 -1.96 -27.80
C LEU A 278 34.20 -0.87 -28.67
N ASP A 279 33.92 0.40 -28.38
CA ASP A 279 34.52 1.51 -29.10
C ASP A 279 36.03 1.62 -28.76
N ASN A 280 36.43 1.42 -27.50
CA ASN A 280 37.84 1.41 -27.10
C ASN A 280 38.66 0.23 -27.64
N THR A 281 38.02 -0.88 -28.06
CA THR A 281 38.74 -2.04 -28.63
C THR A 281 38.95 -1.93 -30.15
N ASN A 282 38.23 -1.04 -30.83
CA ASN A 282 38.39 -0.82 -32.26
C ASN A 282 39.47 0.23 -32.61
N ASP A 283 39.89 1.07 -31.65
CA ASP A 283 40.93 2.08 -31.87
C ASP A 283 42.37 1.55 -31.72
N ASP A 284 42.56 0.42 -31.02
CA ASP A 284 43.90 -0.19 -30.83
C ASP A 284 44.36 -1.06 -32.01
N ASP A 285 43.44 -1.56 -32.85
CA ASP A 285 43.77 -2.41 -34.02
C ASP A 285 44.12 -1.60 -35.29
N ALA A 286 44.00 -0.27 -35.27
CA ALA A 286 44.29 0.60 -36.42
C ALA A 286 45.74 1.14 -36.47
N ALA A 287 46.56 0.87 -35.44
CA ALA A 287 47.87 1.52 -35.29
C ALA A 287 49.07 0.75 -35.88
N ASP A 288 48.93 -0.51 -36.30
CA ASP A 288 50.10 -1.39 -36.52
C ASP A 288 50.41 -1.81 -37.97
N ASN A 289 49.82 -1.14 -38.98
CA ASN A 289 49.95 -1.57 -40.39
C ASN A 289 50.53 -0.52 -41.36
N ASN A 290 51.55 0.23 -40.96
CA ASN A 290 52.23 1.16 -41.88
C ASN A 290 53.74 1.29 -41.65
N ASN A 291 54.46 0.17 -41.55
CA ASN A 291 55.90 0.21 -41.78
C ASN A 291 56.42 -1.16 -42.21
N LEU A 292 56.62 -1.33 -43.52
CA LEU A 292 57.65 -2.17 -44.15
C LEU A 292 57.35 -2.24 -45.66
N ASP A 293 57.89 -1.27 -46.41
CA ASP A 293 58.31 -1.51 -47.80
C ASP A 293 59.46 -0.55 -48.13
N GLY A 294 60.67 -1.07 -47.99
CA GLY A 294 61.91 -0.38 -48.24
C GLY A 294 63.05 -1.40 -48.37
N CYS A 295 63.15 -2.01 -49.56
CA CYS A 295 64.37 -2.46 -50.25
C CYS A 295 64.00 -3.27 -51.49
#